data_AF-A0A1F8QTH5-F1
#
_entry.id   AF-A0A1F8QTH5-F1
#
_cell.length_a   1.000
_cell.length_b   1.000
_cell.length_c   1.000
_cell.angle_alpha   90.00
_cell.angle_beta   90.00
_cell.angle_gamma   90.00
#
_symmetry.space_group_name_H-M   'P 1'
#
loop_
_entity.id
_entity.type
_entity.pdbx_description
1 polymer ?
#
loop_
_entity_poly.entity_id
_entity_poly.type
_entity_poly.pdbx_seq_one_letter_code
_entity_poly.pdbx_strand_id
1 'polypeptide(L)' 'MFCAAIPAALAVGVNAQARQNRSEKEAEAHGDEPARPKVPPKAVTAVVVAGLAVASIVYHTQLNN' A
#
# COMPACT_ATOMS: atom_id res chain seq x y z
N MET A 1 -1.44 19.28 -0.96
CA MET A 1 -2.38 18.16 -0.70
C MET A 1 -1.72 16.79 -0.84
N PHE A 2 -0.87 16.56 -1.86
CA PHE A 2 -0.13 15.30 -2.04
C PHE A 2 0.86 14.95 -0.91
N CYS A 3 1.45 15.95 -0.25
CA CYS A 3 2.42 15.75 0.84
C CYS A 3 1.85 14.99 2.06
N ALA A 4 0.54 15.03 2.29
CA ALA A 4 -0.13 14.27 3.35
C ALA A 4 -0.71 12.94 2.83
N ALA A 5 -1.08 12.88 1.54
CA ALA A 5 -1.65 11.69 0.91
C ALA A 5 -0.62 10.56 0.77
N ILE A 6 0.64 10.87 0.46
CA ILE A 6 1.69 9.87 0.30
C ILE A 6 2.01 9.16 1.65
N PRO A 7 2.27 9.88 2.76
CA PRO A 7 2.43 9.24 4.08
C PRO A 7 1.21 8.45 4.53
N ALA A 8 -0.01 8.96 4.27
CA ALA A 8 -1.24 8.27 4.63
C ALA A 8 -1.40 6.95 3.86
N ALA A 9 -1.16 6.95 2.55
CA ALA A 9 -1.21 5.73 1.73
C ALA A 9 -0.16 4.70 2.18
N LEU A 10 1.05 5.15 2.52
CA LEU A 10 2.08 4.28 3.09
C LEU A 10 1.67 3.70 4.45
N ALA A 11 1.13 4.51 5.35
CA ALA A 11 0.68 4.04 6.66
C ALA A 11 -0.41 2.96 6.55
N VAL A 12 -1.38 3.16 5.65
CA VAL A 12 -2.43 2.17 5.37
C VAL A 12 -1.85 0.89 4.76
N GLY A 13 -0.93 1.01 3.80
CA GLY A 13 -0.29 -0.13 3.15
C GLY A 13 0.58 -0.97 4.10
N VAL A 14 1.34 -0.31 4.98
CA VAL A 14 2.15 -0.99 6.01
C VAL A 14 1.27 -1.74 7.00
N ASN A 15 0.16 -1.15 7.43
CA ASN A 15 -0.78 -1.80 8.35
C ASN A 15 -1.50 -2.99 7.69
N ALA A 16 -1.89 -2.86 6.41
CA ALA A 16 -2.47 -3.95 5.63
C ALA A 16 -1.48 -5.11 5.44
N GLN A 17 -0.21 -4.81 5.19
CA GLN A 17 0.85 -5.81 5.09
C GLN A 17 1.12 -6.49 6.45
N ALA A 18 1.13 -5.73 7.55
CA ALA A 18 1.30 -6.28 8.88
C ALA A 18 0.18 -7.25 9.25
N ARG A 19 -1.07 -6.91 8.90
CA ARG A 19 -2.23 -7.79 9.05
C ARG A 19 -2.09 -9.08 8.26
N GLN A 20 -1.68 -9.01 6.99
CA GLN A 20 -1.48 -10.22 6.19
C GLN A 20 -0.39 -11.12 6.76
N ASN A 21 0.77 -10.56 7.12
CA ASN A 21 1.85 -11.33 7.74
C ASN A 21 1.41 -11.97 9.07
N ARG A 22 0.55 -11.29 9.84
CA ARG A 22 0.00 -11.86 11.08
C ARG A 22 -0.95 -13.02 10.78
N SER A 23 -1.84 -12.87 9.80
CA SER A 23 -2.74 -13.94 9.38
C SER A 23 -2.02 -15.13 8.76
N GLU A 24 -0.93 -14.91 8.04
CA GLU A 24 -0.06 -15.99 7.54
C GLU A 24 0.58 -16.76 8.70
N LYS A 25 1.14 -16.05 9.69
CA LYS A 25 1.72 -16.68 10.89
C LYS A 25 0.68 -17.41 11.74
N GLU A 26 -0.53 -16.87 11.85
CA GLU A 26 -1.64 -17.53 12.54
C GLU A 26 -2.07 -18.80 11.79
N ALA A 27 -2.19 -18.77 10.46
CA ALA A 27 -2.47 -19.97 9.67
C ALA A 27 -1.36 -21.03 9.81
N GLU A 28 -0.09 -20.62 9.77
CA GLU A 28 1.07 -21.50 9.99
C GLU A 28 1.05 -22.15 11.39
N ALA A 29 0.67 -21.39 12.43
CA ALA A 29 0.56 -21.88 13.80
C ALA A 29 -0.60 -22.86 14.00
N HIS A 30 -1.67 -22.70 13.23
CA HIS A 30 -2.84 -23.60 13.24
C HIS A 30 -2.67 -24.82 12.31
N GLY A 31 -1.62 -24.86 11.48
CA GLY A 31 -1.39 -25.92 10.49
C GLY A 31 -2.29 -25.79 9.26
N ASP A 32 -2.96 -24.65 9.08
CA ASP A 32 -3.78 -24.31 7.92
C ASP A 32 -2.94 -23.69 6.81
N GLU A 33 -3.34 -23.88 5.55
CA GLU A 33 -2.64 -23.28 4.43
C GLU A 33 -2.85 -21.75 4.45
N PRO A 34 -1.76 -20.94 4.44
CA PRO A 34 -1.88 -19.49 4.55
C PRO A 34 -2.73 -18.95 3.40
N ALA A 35 -3.74 -18.14 3.75
CA ALA A 35 -4.64 -17.53 2.78
C ALA A 35 -3.85 -16.61 1.84
N ARG A 36 -3.44 -17.13 0.68
CA ARG A 36 -2.70 -16.37 -0.32
C ARG A 36 -3.65 -15.30 -0.88
N PRO A 37 -3.41 -14.02 -0.59
CA PRO A 37 -4.27 -12.97 -1.10
C PRO A 37 -4.14 -12.93 -2.63
N LYS A 38 -5.29 -12.96 -3.33
CA LYS A 38 -5.35 -12.89 -4.80
C LYS A 38 -4.63 -11.67 -5.37
N VAL A 39 -4.50 -10.61 -4.57
CA VAL A 39 -3.70 -9.42 -4.87
C VAL A 39 -2.89 -9.04 -3.63
N PRO A 40 -1.55 -8.98 -3.70
CA PRO A 40 -0.74 -8.59 -2.56
C PRO A 40 -0.93 -7.08 -2.31
N PRO A 41 -1.18 -6.67 -1.05
CA PRO A 41 -1.40 -5.27 -0.67
C PRO A 41 -0.15 -4.44 -0.93
N LYS A 42 1.04 -5.05 -0.95
CA LYS A 42 2.27 -4.39 -1.43
C LYS A 42 2.13 -3.86 -2.85
N ALA A 43 1.59 -4.67 -3.77
CA ALA A 43 1.39 -4.26 -5.16
C ALA A 43 0.34 -3.15 -5.26
N VAL A 44 -0.77 -3.27 -4.54
CA VAL A 44 -1.81 -2.22 -4.50
C VAL A 44 -1.25 -0.90 -3.94
N THR A 45 -0.53 -0.98 -2.82
CA THR A 45 0.09 0.19 -2.20
C THR A 45 1.11 0.84 -3.14
N ALA A 46 1.94 0.05 -3.82
CA ALA A 46 2.91 0.56 -4.78
C ALA A 46 2.24 1.29 -5.96
N VAL A 47 1.15 0.75 -6.52
CA VAL A 47 0.39 1.40 -7.59
C VAL A 47 -0.21 2.72 -7.13
N VAL A 48 -0.80 2.75 -5.93
CA VAL A 48 -1.39 3.97 -5.35
C VAL A 48 -0.33 5.04 -5.11
N VAL A 49 0.81 4.67 -4.54
CA VAL A 49 1.93 5.60 -4.29
C VAL A 49 2.51 6.12 -5.61
N ALA A 50 2.71 5.26 -6.61
CA ALA A 50 3.18 5.66 -7.93
C ALA A 50 2.20 6.62 -8.63
N GLY A 51 0.90 6.33 -8.58
CA GLY A 51 -0.14 7.20 -9.12
C GLY A 51 -0.17 8.57 -8.44
N LEU A 52 -0.08 8.61 -7.11
CA LEU A 52 0.01 9.84 -6.34
C LEU A 52 1.28 10.64 -6.66
N ALA A 53 2.42 9.97 -6.86
CA ALA A 53 3.67 10.61 -7.24
C ALA A 53 3.58 11.26 -8.64
N VAL A 54 3.05 10.55 -9.63
CA VAL A 54 2.85 11.08 -10.99
C VAL A 54 1.87 12.26 -10.96
N ALA A 55 0.74 12.12 -10.27
CA ALA A 55 -0.22 13.20 -10.11
C ALA A 55 0.40 14.43 -9.41
N SER A 56 1.25 14.22 -8.41
CA SER A 56 1.98 15.29 -7.72
C SER A 56 2.95 16.00 -8.66
N ILE A 57 3.70 15.27 -9.49
CA ILE A 57 4.61 15.86 -10.47
C ILE A 57 3.81 16.72 -11.45
N VAL A 58 2.78 16.15 -12.09
CA VAL A 58 1.93 16.88 -13.05
C VAL A 58 1.31 18.13 -12.42
N TYR A 59 0.79 18.02 -11.19
CA TYR A 59 0.24 19.16 -10.46
C TYR A 59 1.28 20.26 -10.21
N HIS A 60 2.49 19.90 -9.77
CA HIS A 60 3.55 20.88 -9.54
C HIS A 60 4.15 21.43 -10.85
N THR A 61 4.10 20.70 -11.96
CA THR A 61 4.62 21.17 -13.25
C THR A 61 3.62 22.05 -14.01
N GLN A 62 2.31 21.76 -13.94
CA GLN A 62 1.28 22.47 -14.69
C GLN A 62 0.57 23.58 -13.89
N LEU A 63 0.47 23.47 -12.57
CA LEU A 63 -0.30 24.43 -11.76
C LEU A 63 0.60 25.48 -11.06
N ASN A 64 1.92 25.29 -11.06
CA ASN A 64 2.89 26.22 -10.45
C ASN A 64 3.76 26.95 -11.50
N ASN A 65 3.36 26.92 -12.77
CA ASN A 65 3.93 27.71 -13.85
C ASN A 65 2.82 28.55 -14.49
#